data_AF-A0AA95GDZ8-F1
#
_entry.id   AF-A0AA95GDZ8-F1
#
_cell.length_a   1.000
_cell.length_b   1.000
_cell.length_c   1.000
_cell.angle_alpha   90.00
_cell.angle_beta   90.00
_cell.angle_gamma   90.00
#
_symmetry.space_group_name_H-M   'P 1'
#
loop_
_entity.id
_entity.type
_entity.pdbx_description
1 polymer ?
#
loop_
_entity_poly.entity_id
_entity_poly.type
_entity_poly.pdbx_seq_one_letter_code
_entity_poly.pdbx_strand_id
1 'polypeptide(L)'
;MFNDIKQTISDANKSYLHCYRDIFKNSMEKFQEISGSLSDVSNYVSESSKDNFITLKQQKMLEDLQQLHTKLSQKPAGIIYQQEIKFIKLAEGDYQKVGDNSGVRYTEAQALALMQSYRQSFEQKVTGTLMKAPDLSQINAESLTQGIIIKIKIDPKPLARVIQVVENLQQPTTDNLEISQARFNLINTAIDTTKKDYQAMLDELSQRYNTANTNYDNFVKILSSTINAMQDSAKSFLR
;
A
#
# COMPACT_ATOMS: atom_id res chain seq x y z
N MET A 1 6.08 -25.59 24.47
CA MET A 1 4.86 -25.82 23.67
C MET A 1 3.82 -24.71 23.80
N PHE A 2 3.16 -24.51 24.96
CA PHE A 2 2.14 -23.44 25.09
C PHE A 2 2.70 -22.02 24.90
N ASN A 3 3.92 -21.77 25.38
CA ASN A 3 4.65 -20.52 25.12
C ASN A 3 4.98 -20.36 23.63
N ASP A 4 5.38 -21.43 22.95
CA ASP A 4 5.70 -21.41 21.52
C ASP A 4 4.46 -21.12 20.67
N ILE A 5 3.29 -21.64 21.07
CA ILE A 5 2.00 -21.36 20.40
C ILE A 5 1.59 -19.90 20.63
N LYS A 6 1.68 -19.39 21.87
CA LYS A 6 1.41 -17.99 22.19
C LYS A 6 2.33 -17.03 21.42
N GLN A 7 3.60 -17.41 21.27
CA GLN A 7 4.58 -16.64 20.52
C GLN A 7 4.26 -16.65 19.03
N THR A 8 3.94 -17.82 18.46
CA THR A 8 3.55 -17.95 17.05
C THR A 8 2.30 -17.11 16.71
N ILE A 9 1.31 -17.07 17.60
CA ILE A 9 0.13 -16.19 17.48
C ILE A 9 0.54 -14.71 17.52
N SER A 10 1.43 -14.33 18.45
CA SER A 10 1.92 -12.95 18.55
C SER A 10 2.67 -12.51 17.29
N ASP A 11 3.50 -13.39 16.73
CA ASP A 11 4.35 -13.10 15.58
C ASP A 11 3.56 -13.02 14.29
N ALA A 12 2.55 -13.89 14.10
CA ALA A 12 1.61 -13.83 12.99
C ALA A 12 0.79 -12.53 13.00
N ASN A 13 0.35 -12.08 14.18
CA ASN A 13 -0.40 -10.84 14.35
C ASN A 13 0.46 -9.60 14.01
N LYS A 14 1.67 -9.54 14.60
CA LYS A 14 2.56 -8.39 14.47
C LYS A 14 3.18 -8.24 13.09
N SER A 15 3.42 -9.34 12.38
CA SER A 15 4.20 -9.30 11.12
C SER A 15 3.33 -9.31 9.86
N TYR A 16 2.23 -10.04 9.84
CA TYR A 16 1.41 -10.22 8.63
C TYR A 16 0.18 -9.31 8.65
N LEU A 17 -0.63 -9.37 9.72
CA LEU A 17 -1.88 -8.60 9.80
C LEU A 17 -1.64 -7.09 9.92
N HIS A 18 -0.68 -6.67 10.76
CA HIS A 18 -0.32 -5.25 10.91
C HIS A 18 0.16 -4.63 9.59
N CYS A 19 0.86 -5.38 8.75
CA CYS A 19 1.31 -4.89 7.46
C CYS A 19 0.12 -4.51 6.56
N TYR A 20 -0.85 -5.41 6.38
CA TYR A 20 -2.04 -5.11 5.56
C TYR A 20 -2.89 -3.99 6.16
N ARG A 21 -3.00 -3.92 7.50
CA ARG A 21 -3.67 -2.82 8.19
C ARG A 21 -3.02 -1.47 7.85
N ASP A 22 -1.69 -1.39 7.98
CA ASP A 22 -0.96 -0.14 7.80
C ASP A 22 -0.98 0.29 6.32
N ILE A 23 -0.85 -0.66 5.38
CA ILE A 23 -1.06 -0.39 3.94
C ILE A 23 -2.44 0.18 3.69
N PHE A 24 -3.50 -0.46 4.19
CA PHE A 24 -4.87 -0.02 3.96
C PHE A 24 -5.12 1.37 4.56
N LYS A 25 -4.71 1.59 5.82
CA LYS A 25 -4.84 2.88 6.51
C LYS A 25 -4.15 4.01 5.74
N ASN A 26 -2.87 3.82 5.41
CA ASN A 26 -2.09 4.85 4.72
C ASN A 26 -2.62 5.09 3.29
N SER A 27 -3.17 4.07 2.64
CA SER A 27 -3.82 4.22 1.33
C SER A 27 -5.11 5.03 1.44
N MET A 28 -5.91 4.81 2.49
CA MET A 28 -7.13 5.57 2.75
C MET A 28 -6.82 7.06 2.96
N GLU A 29 -5.80 7.37 3.76
CA GLU A 29 -5.34 8.75 3.97
C GLU A 29 -4.90 9.40 2.64
N LYS A 30 -4.18 8.67 1.78
CA LYS A 30 -3.77 9.16 0.46
C LYS A 30 -4.95 9.37 -0.49
N PHE A 31 -5.91 8.47 -0.49
CA PHE A 31 -7.12 8.63 -1.30
C PHE A 31 -7.93 9.86 -0.88
N GLN A 32 -8.05 10.12 0.43
CA GLN A 32 -8.73 11.31 0.95
C GLN A 32 -8.02 12.59 0.50
N GLU A 33 -6.67 12.62 0.58
CA GLU A 33 -5.86 13.73 0.07
C GLU A 33 -6.11 13.98 -1.43
N ILE A 34 -6.04 12.93 -2.25
CA ILE A 34 -6.25 13.03 -3.70
C ILE A 34 -7.68 13.47 -4.02
N SER A 35 -8.67 12.84 -3.39
CA SER A 35 -10.09 13.14 -3.63
C SER A 35 -10.45 14.55 -3.21
N GLY A 36 -9.85 15.06 -2.12
CA GLY A 36 -9.99 16.44 -1.70
C GLY A 36 -9.48 17.40 -2.79
N SER A 37 -8.22 17.25 -3.21
CA SER A 37 -7.63 18.10 -4.25
C SER A 37 -8.38 18.04 -5.59
N LEU A 38 -8.93 16.87 -5.94
CA LEU A 38 -9.73 16.69 -7.17
C LEU A 38 -11.18 17.17 -7.04
N SER A 39 -11.67 17.52 -5.85
CA SER A 39 -13.04 18.04 -5.66
C SER A 39 -13.10 19.56 -5.76
N ASP A 40 -11.96 20.23 -5.63
CA ASP A 40 -11.82 21.69 -5.70
C ASP A 40 -11.86 22.24 -7.15
N VAL A 41 -12.41 21.49 -8.10
CA VAL A 41 -12.48 21.85 -9.53
C VAL A 41 -13.28 23.13 -9.74
N SER A 42 -14.34 23.32 -8.94
CA SER A 42 -15.16 24.54 -8.93
C SER A 42 -14.34 25.81 -8.67
N ASN A 43 -13.20 25.72 -7.96
CA ASN A 43 -12.35 26.88 -7.65
C ASN A 43 -11.60 27.40 -8.88
N TYR A 44 -11.45 26.57 -9.91
CA TYR A 44 -10.81 26.92 -11.16
C TYR A 44 -11.77 27.44 -12.21
N VAL A 45 -13.08 27.41 -11.99
CA VAL A 45 -14.07 27.82 -13.00
C VAL A 45 -14.89 29.00 -12.52
N SER A 46 -15.25 29.86 -13.47
CA SER A 46 -16.22 30.94 -13.28
C SER A 46 -17.14 31.04 -14.50
N GLU A 47 -18.22 31.80 -14.36
CA GLU A 47 -19.13 32.08 -15.47
C GLU A 47 -18.39 32.73 -16.65
N SER A 48 -18.86 32.43 -17.86
CA SER A 48 -18.47 33.14 -19.09
C SER A 48 -19.63 34.03 -19.53
N SER A 49 -19.30 35.12 -20.21
CA SER A 49 -20.30 35.96 -20.89
C SER A 49 -20.94 35.29 -22.11
N LYS A 50 -20.40 34.17 -22.59
CA LYS A 50 -20.91 33.41 -23.74
C LYS A 50 -21.79 32.25 -23.27
N ASP A 51 -22.95 32.11 -23.88
CA ASP A 51 -23.88 31.01 -23.59
C ASP A 51 -23.22 29.64 -23.87
N ASN A 52 -23.37 28.70 -22.95
CA ASN A 52 -22.74 27.36 -22.94
C ASN A 52 -21.19 27.33 -22.85
N PHE A 53 -20.56 28.43 -22.41
CA PHE A 53 -19.13 28.48 -22.10
C PHE A 53 -18.89 28.70 -20.61
N ILE A 54 -17.68 28.36 -20.18
CA ILE A 54 -17.15 28.67 -18.86
C ILE A 54 -15.75 29.24 -18.99
N THR A 55 -15.35 30.01 -17.98
CA THR A 55 -14.02 30.57 -17.85
C THR A 55 -13.19 29.67 -16.93
N LEU A 56 -12.10 29.09 -17.42
CA LEU A 56 -11.22 28.17 -16.70
C LEU A 56 -9.88 28.82 -16.37
N LYS A 57 -9.47 28.79 -15.10
CA LYS A 57 -8.11 29.11 -14.64
C LYS A 57 -7.15 27.96 -14.93
N GLN A 58 -6.91 27.70 -16.23
CA GLN A 58 -6.21 26.50 -16.71
C GLN A 58 -4.82 26.36 -16.09
N GLN A 59 -4.02 27.43 -16.12
CA GLN A 59 -2.66 27.43 -15.59
C GLN A 59 -2.63 27.06 -14.10
N LYS A 60 -3.51 27.66 -13.28
CA LYS A 60 -3.58 27.36 -11.85
C LYS A 60 -3.98 25.91 -11.59
N MET A 61 -4.95 25.40 -12.35
CA MET A 61 -5.38 24.00 -12.24
C MET A 61 -4.23 23.05 -12.59
N LEU A 62 -3.49 23.32 -13.66
CA LEU A 62 -2.33 22.52 -14.06
C LEU A 62 -1.23 22.55 -13.00
N GLU A 63 -0.89 23.73 -12.47
CA GLU A 63 0.09 23.87 -11.40
C GLU A 63 -0.28 23.02 -10.17
N ASP A 64 -1.52 23.08 -9.71
CA ASP A 64 -1.97 22.34 -8.54
C ASP A 64 -1.99 20.83 -8.77
N LEU A 65 -2.46 20.38 -9.95
CA LEU A 65 -2.44 18.97 -10.32
C LEU A 65 -1.02 18.43 -10.48
N GLN A 66 -0.11 19.20 -11.08
CA GLN A 66 1.30 18.83 -11.25
C GLN A 66 2.04 18.81 -9.91
N GLN A 67 1.73 19.75 -9.00
CA GLN A 67 2.25 19.74 -7.63
C GLN A 67 1.80 18.48 -6.88
N LEU A 68 0.50 18.13 -6.95
CA LEU A 68 -0.01 16.89 -6.36
C LEU A 68 0.67 15.65 -6.97
N HIS A 69 0.77 15.57 -8.30
CA HIS A 69 1.44 14.47 -8.99
C HIS A 69 2.91 14.33 -8.57
N THR A 70 3.62 15.44 -8.47
CA THR A 70 5.02 15.48 -8.02
C THR A 70 5.14 15.01 -6.58
N LYS A 71 4.27 15.51 -5.69
CA LYS A 71 4.22 15.10 -4.28
C LYS A 71 4.01 13.60 -4.14
N LEU A 72 3.07 13.02 -4.89
CA LEU A 72 2.80 11.57 -4.88
C LEU A 72 3.93 10.73 -5.51
N SER A 73 4.71 11.31 -6.43
CA SER A 73 5.84 10.63 -7.05
C SER A 73 7.07 10.59 -6.13
N GLN A 74 7.25 11.63 -5.32
CA GLN A 74 8.38 11.83 -4.43
C GLN A 74 8.26 11.12 -3.07
N LYS A 75 9.39 11.00 -2.37
CA LYS A 75 9.44 10.47 -1.00
C LYS A 75 9.44 11.63 0.01
N PRO A 76 8.84 11.45 1.20
CA PRO A 76 8.12 10.27 1.68
C PRO A 76 6.63 10.24 1.24
N ALA A 77 6.12 11.31 0.65
CA ALA A 77 4.68 11.54 0.51
C ALA A 77 3.90 10.51 -0.33
N GLY A 78 4.54 9.87 -1.32
CA GLY A 78 3.93 8.78 -2.10
C GLY A 78 4.00 7.39 -1.48
N ILE A 79 4.74 7.21 -0.38
CA ILE A 79 4.93 5.90 0.26
C ILE A 79 3.72 5.60 1.15
N ILE A 80 3.08 4.46 0.91
CA ILE A 80 2.00 3.94 1.76
C ILE A 80 2.50 2.84 2.70
N TYR A 81 3.63 2.20 2.38
CA TYR A 81 4.26 1.22 3.25
C TYR A 81 5.76 1.09 2.99
N GLN A 82 6.53 0.90 4.06
CA GLN A 82 7.95 0.58 3.98
C GLN A 82 8.33 -0.34 5.14
N GLN A 83 9.00 -1.44 4.81
CA GLN A 83 9.56 -2.35 5.80
C GLN A 83 10.97 -2.77 5.39
N GLU A 84 11.88 -2.73 6.35
CA GLU A 84 13.18 -3.38 6.24
C GLU A 84 13.09 -4.76 6.91
N ILE A 85 13.65 -5.76 6.25
CA ILE A 85 13.76 -7.12 6.78
C ILE A 85 15.23 -7.46 6.83
N LYS A 86 15.72 -7.70 8.04
CA LYS A 86 17.14 -7.91 8.32
C LYS A 86 17.29 -8.92 9.44
N PHE A 87 18.40 -9.64 9.42
CA PHE A 87 18.78 -10.63 10.42
C PHE A 87 20.18 -10.33 10.95
N ILE A 88 20.44 -10.75 12.18
CA ILE A 88 21.75 -10.73 12.81
C ILE A 88 22.23 -12.17 12.87
N LYS A 89 23.46 -12.41 12.40
CA LYS A 89 24.12 -13.71 12.55
C LYS A 89 24.69 -13.84 13.96
N LEU A 90 24.34 -14.91 14.64
CA LEU A 90 24.77 -15.25 15.99
C LEU A 90 26.07 -16.07 15.95
N ALA A 91 26.77 -16.16 17.08
CA ALA A 91 28.06 -16.85 17.19
C ALA A 91 28.00 -18.34 16.78
N GLU A 92 26.85 -18.98 16.98
CA GLU A 92 26.59 -20.39 16.66
C GLU A 92 26.24 -20.61 15.16
N GLY A 93 26.16 -19.55 14.36
CA GLY A 93 25.82 -19.61 12.93
C GLY A 93 24.33 -19.41 12.63
N ASP A 94 23.48 -19.47 13.65
CA ASP A 94 22.05 -19.14 13.58
C ASP A 94 21.79 -17.66 13.31
N TYR A 95 20.56 -17.34 12.91
CA TYR A 95 20.10 -16.00 12.60
C TYR A 95 18.92 -15.60 13.49
N GLN A 96 18.89 -14.33 13.92
CA GLN A 96 17.75 -13.72 14.60
C GLN A 96 17.24 -12.52 13.80
N LYS A 97 15.93 -12.41 13.64
CA LYS A 97 15.31 -11.28 12.92
C LYS A 97 15.46 -9.98 13.73
N VAL A 98 15.90 -8.91 13.09
CA VAL A 98 15.99 -7.58 13.70
C VAL A 98 14.60 -7.08 14.07
N GLY A 99 14.46 -6.57 15.30
CA GLY A 99 13.19 -6.07 15.84
C GLY A 99 12.25 -7.15 16.37
N ASP A 100 12.66 -8.42 16.32
CA ASP A 100 11.94 -9.51 16.97
C ASP A 100 12.55 -9.87 18.33
N ASN A 101 11.78 -9.61 19.39
CA ASN A 101 12.17 -9.87 20.78
C ASN A 101 11.70 -11.26 21.26
N SER A 102 11.20 -12.12 20.38
CA SER A 102 10.76 -13.48 20.68
C SER A 102 11.89 -14.40 21.15
N GLY A 103 13.14 -14.08 20.77
CA GLY A 103 14.31 -14.95 20.96
C GLY A 103 14.37 -16.13 19.99
N VAL A 104 13.50 -16.17 18.96
CA VAL A 104 13.49 -17.22 17.95
C VAL A 104 14.77 -17.18 17.12
N ARG A 105 15.39 -18.36 16.95
CA ARG A 105 16.59 -18.58 16.13
C ARG A 105 16.21 -19.35 14.86
N TYR A 106 16.79 -18.94 13.75
CA TYR A 106 16.57 -19.53 12.44
C TYR A 106 17.89 -20.07 11.90
N THR A 107 17.86 -21.24 11.28
CA THR A 107 18.97 -21.66 10.41
C THR A 107 19.05 -20.73 9.20
N GLU A 108 20.18 -20.70 8.49
CA GLU A 108 20.34 -19.87 7.29
C GLU A 108 19.23 -20.12 6.25
N ALA A 109 18.92 -21.40 6.00
CA ALA A 109 17.87 -21.79 5.06
C ALA A 109 16.48 -21.29 5.50
N GLN A 110 16.17 -21.37 6.80
CA GLN A 110 14.91 -20.87 7.35
C GLN A 110 14.82 -19.34 7.27
N ALA A 111 15.90 -18.63 7.62
CA ALA A 111 15.96 -17.18 7.54
C ALA A 111 15.79 -16.69 6.10
N LEU A 112 16.44 -17.37 5.14
CA LEU A 112 16.33 -17.07 3.72
C LEU A 112 14.90 -17.30 3.20
N ALA A 113 14.31 -18.46 3.52
CA ALA A 113 12.93 -18.77 3.17
C ALA A 113 11.93 -17.76 3.77
N LEU A 114 12.17 -17.33 5.01
CA LEU A 114 11.35 -16.31 5.66
C LEU A 114 11.48 -14.94 4.97
N MET A 115 12.69 -14.51 4.64
CA MET A 115 12.93 -13.27 3.90
C MET A 115 12.25 -13.29 2.52
N GLN A 116 12.38 -14.40 1.79
CA GLN A 116 11.76 -14.59 0.48
C GLN A 116 10.23 -14.60 0.58
N SER A 117 9.64 -15.26 1.58
CA SER A 117 8.18 -15.30 1.76
C SER A 117 7.60 -13.92 2.07
N TYR A 118 8.27 -13.10 2.88
CA TYR A 118 7.87 -11.70 3.05
C TYR A 118 7.87 -10.94 1.72
N ARG A 119 8.95 -11.05 0.93
CA ARG A 119 9.01 -10.42 -0.39
C ARG A 119 7.90 -10.92 -1.33
N GLN A 120 7.61 -12.21 -1.29
CA GLN A 120 6.61 -12.87 -2.13
C GLN A 120 5.17 -12.46 -1.76
N SER A 121 4.89 -12.21 -0.47
CA SER A 121 3.57 -11.79 0.00
C SER A 121 3.03 -10.50 -0.66
N PHE A 122 3.93 -9.71 -1.26
CA PHE A 122 3.61 -8.48 -1.98
C PHE A 122 3.70 -8.61 -3.52
N GLU A 123 4.00 -9.80 -4.07
CA GLU A 123 4.07 -10.01 -5.52
C GLU A 123 2.73 -9.92 -6.22
N GLN A 124 1.63 -10.21 -5.51
CA GLN A 124 0.30 -9.95 -6.02
C GLN A 124 0.12 -8.44 -6.17
N LYS A 125 0.36 -7.95 -7.39
CA LYS A 125 0.21 -6.55 -7.77
C LYS A 125 -1.14 -6.04 -7.29
N VAL A 126 -1.15 -5.04 -6.41
CA VAL A 126 -2.36 -4.30 -6.06
C VAL A 126 -2.54 -3.25 -7.15
N THR A 127 -3.70 -3.23 -7.78
CA THR A 127 -4.04 -2.25 -8.82
C THR A 127 -3.88 -0.84 -8.25
N GLY A 128 -3.24 0.07 -8.99
CA GLY A 128 -3.02 1.44 -8.51
C GLY A 128 -1.88 1.62 -7.49
N THR A 129 -1.05 0.60 -7.27
CA THR A 129 0.18 0.70 -6.46
C THR A 129 1.44 0.34 -7.24
N LEU A 130 2.59 0.81 -6.74
CA LEU A 130 3.91 0.48 -7.24
C LEU A 130 4.75 -0.11 -6.11
N MET A 131 5.29 -1.31 -6.34
CA MET A 131 6.21 -1.96 -5.41
C MET A 131 7.66 -1.72 -5.83
N LYS A 132 8.52 -1.40 -4.87
CA LYS A 132 9.98 -1.42 -5.02
C LYS A 132 10.58 -2.34 -3.97
N ALA A 133 11.20 -3.42 -4.42
CA ALA A 133 11.94 -4.37 -3.61
C ALA A 133 12.90 -5.17 -4.51
N PRO A 134 13.91 -5.86 -3.94
CA PRO A 134 14.77 -6.76 -4.71
C PRO A 134 13.97 -7.86 -5.41
N ASP A 135 14.47 -8.36 -6.53
CA ASP A 135 13.90 -9.55 -7.16
C ASP A 135 14.19 -10.79 -6.30
N LEU A 136 13.28 -11.77 -6.30
CA LEU A 136 13.46 -12.99 -5.49
C LEU A 136 14.77 -13.71 -5.80
N SER A 137 15.20 -13.73 -7.06
CA SER A 137 16.45 -14.34 -7.51
C SER A 137 17.71 -13.65 -6.99
N GLN A 138 17.58 -12.41 -6.50
CA GLN A 138 18.69 -11.63 -5.94
C GLN A 138 18.79 -11.79 -4.41
N ILE A 139 17.79 -12.38 -3.76
CA ILE A 139 17.78 -12.60 -2.31
C ILE A 139 18.59 -13.86 -1.99
N ASN A 140 19.71 -13.67 -1.30
CA ASN A 140 20.69 -14.71 -0.96
C ASN A 140 21.15 -14.57 0.51
N ALA A 141 22.12 -15.39 0.94
CA ALA A 141 22.62 -15.38 2.32
C ALA A 141 23.19 -14.01 2.76
N GLU A 142 23.86 -13.28 1.87
CA GLU A 142 24.37 -11.94 2.18
C GLU A 142 23.24 -10.95 2.47
N SER A 143 22.11 -11.10 1.77
CA SER A 143 20.91 -10.27 1.96
C SER A 143 20.37 -10.34 3.38
N LEU A 144 20.57 -11.47 4.09
CA LEU A 144 20.11 -11.63 5.48
C LEU A 144 20.67 -10.55 6.40
N THR A 145 21.97 -10.28 6.32
CA THR A 145 22.64 -9.32 7.20
C THR A 145 22.68 -7.91 6.62
N GLN A 146 22.71 -7.76 5.29
CA GLN A 146 22.58 -6.45 4.65
C GLN A 146 21.18 -5.86 4.86
N GLY A 147 20.16 -6.72 4.83
CA GLY A 147 18.76 -6.36 4.89
C GLY A 147 18.17 -6.09 3.51
N ILE A 148 16.89 -6.37 3.35
CA ILE A 148 16.11 -5.97 2.18
C ILE A 148 15.07 -4.93 2.57
N ILE A 149 14.76 -4.02 1.64
CA ILE A 149 13.70 -3.03 1.87
C ILE A 149 12.58 -3.25 0.86
N ILE A 150 11.38 -3.45 1.39
CA ILE A 150 10.14 -3.50 0.64
C ILE A 150 9.44 -2.16 0.78
N LYS A 151 9.12 -1.51 -0.35
CA LYS A 151 8.38 -0.25 -0.39
C LYS A 151 7.17 -0.39 -1.28
N ILE A 152 6.03 0.10 -0.81
CA ILE A 152 4.81 0.23 -1.61
C ILE A 152 4.47 1.70 -1.69
N LYS A 153 4.19 2.15 -2.91
CA LYS A 153 3.77 3.51 -3.23
C LYS A 153 2.42 3.49 -3.91
N ILE A 154 1.71 4.59 -3.80
CA ILE A 154 0.57 4.85 -4.69
C ILE A 154 1.07 5.10 -6.12
N ASP A 155 0.36 4.60 -7.12
CA ASP A 155 0.64 4.88 -8.53
C ASP A 155 0.07 6.26 -8.89
N PRO A 156 0.89 7.24 -9.29
CA PRO A 156 0.41 8.56 -9.69
C PRO A 156 -0.17 8.59 -11.12
N LYS A 157 -0.06 7.51 -11.91
CA LYS A 157 -0.54 7.46 -13.30
C LYS A 157 -2.02 7.85 -13.48
N PRO A 158 -2.98 7.43 -12.63
CA PRO A 158 -4.37 7.87 -12.76
C PRO A 158 -4.51 9.39 -12.69
N LEU A 159 -3.67 10.09 -11.92
CA LEU A 159 -3.68 11.56 -11.84
C LEU A 159 -3.12 12.21 -13.12
N ALA A 160 -2.12 11.59 -13.76
CA ALA A 160 -1.57 12.08 -15.03
C ALA A 160 -2.63 12.17 -16.14
N ARG A 161 -3.68 11.34 -16.10
CA ARG A 161 -4.82 11.42 -17.02
C ARG A 161 -5.52 12.78 -16.96
N VAL A 162 -5.77 13.30 -15.76
CA VAL A 162 -6.45 14.59 -15.58
C VAL A 162 -5.59 15.72 -16.12
N ILE A 163 -4.29 15.69 -15.79
CA ILE A 163 -3.30 16.66 -16.29
C ILE A 163 -3.32 16.69 -17.82
N GLN A 164 -3.21 15.53 -18.48
CA GLN A 164 -3.24 15.44 -19.94
C GLN A 164 -4.52 15.99 -20.56
N VAL A 165 -5.70 15.73 -19.95
CA VAL A 165 -6.96 16.28 -20.45
C VAL A 165 -6.97 17.80 -20.40
N VAL A 166 -6.45 18.40 -19.32
CA VAL A 166 -6.37 19.86 -19.17
C VAL A 166 -5.31 20.47 -20.10
N GLU A 167 -4.15 19.82 -20.28
CA GLU A 167 -3.09 20.25 -21.21
C GLU A 167 -3.58 20.23 -22.67
N ASN A 168 -4.42 19.25 -23.03
CA ASN A 168 -4.92 19.09 -24.39
C ASN A 168 -6.06 20.06 -24.77
N LEU A 169 -6.56 20.88 -23.84
CA LEU A 169 -7.59 21.88 -24.16
C LEU A 169 -7.07 22.94 -25.14
N GLN A 170 -5.88 23.47 -24.84
CA GLN A 170 -5.10 24.45 -25.59
C GLN A 170 -3.74 24.62 -24.88
N GLN A 171 -2.71 25.13 -25.58
CA GLN A 171 -1.46 25.54 -24.93
C GLN A 171 -1.76 26.51 -23.75
N PRO A 172 -1.20 26.25 -22.56
CA PRO A 172 -1.46 27.07 -21.38
C PRO A 172 -1.01 28.50 -21.60
N THR A 173 -1.91 29.46 -21.38
CA THR A 173 -1.57 30.88 -21.24
C THR A 173 -1.84 31.31 -19.80
N THR A 174 -1.25 32.43 -19.38
CA THR A 174 -1.52 33.03 -18.06
C THR A 174 -2.95 33.57 -17.93
N ASP A 175 -3.65 33.71 -19.06
CA ASP A 175 -5.02 34.21 -19.10
C ASP A 175 -6.01 33.07 -18.83
N ASN A 176 -7.19 33.43 -18.31
CA ASN A 176 -8.27 32.46 -18.17
C ASN A 176 -8.73 31.98 -19.55
N LEU A 177 -8.96 30.68 -19.68
CA LEU A 177 -9.36 30.05 -20.92
C LEU A 177 -10.88 29.91 -20.97
N GLU A 178 -11.53 30.51 -21.97
CA GLU A 178 -12.93 30.21 -22.25
C GLU A 178 -13.04 28.84 -22.95
N ILE A 179 -13.74 27.90 -22.32
CA ILE A 179 -14.01 26.58 -22.89
C ILE A 179 -15.51 26.30 -22.92
N SER A 180 -15.95 25.50 -23.90
CA SER A 180 -17.34 25.06 -23.92
C SER A 180 -17.62 24.11 -22.75
N GLN A 181 -18.89 24.06 -22.33
CA GLN A 181 -19.35 23.13 -21.30
C GLN A 181 -18.98 21.67 -21.64
N ALA A 182 -19.03 21.29 -22.93
CA ALA A 182 -18.65 19.96 -23.40
C ALA A 182 -17.18 19.63 -23.10
N ARG A 183 -16.25 20.59 -23.29
CA ARG A 183 -14.83 20.41 -22.95
C ARG A 183 -14.61 20.32 -21.44
N PHE A 184 -15.34 21.13 -20.66
CA PHE A 184 -15.28 21.02 -19.21
C PHE A 184 -15.76 19.66 -18.69
N ASN A 185 -16.81 19.10 -19.31
CA ASN A 185 -17.30 17.77 -18.97
C ASN A 185 -16.25 16.66 -19.19
N LEU A 186 -15.30 16.83 -20.12
CA LEU A 186 -14.17 15.90 -20.28
C LEU A 186 -13.25 15.92 -19.05
N ILE A 187 -13.02 17.10 -18.47
CA ILE A 187 -12.24 17.25 -17.23
C ILE A 187 -12.95 16.53 -16.08
N ASN A 188 -14.25 16.79 -15.88
CA ASN A 188 -15.04 16.10 -14.85
C ASN A 188 -15.02 14.58 -15.03
N THR A 189 -15.19 14.11 -16.27
CA THR A 189 -15.14 12.68 -16.58
C THR A 189 -13.77 12.08 -16.24
N ALA A 190 -12.68 12.77 -16.57
CA ALA A 190 -11.33 12.33 -16.23
C ALA A 190 -11.13 12.24 -14.72
N ILE A 191 -11.60 13.24 -13.98
CA ILE A 191 -11.53 13.31 -12.52
C ILE A 191 -12.34 12.19 -11.88
N ASP A 192 -13.58 11.97 -12.30
CA ASP A 192 -14.43 10.91 -11.77
C ASP A 192 -13.84 9.53 -12.05
N THR A 193 -13.26 9.34 -13.22
CA THR A 193 -12.56 8.09 -13.57
C THR A 193 -11.33 7.89 -12.69
N THR A 194 -10.53 8.93 -12.46
CA THR A 194 -9.36 8.87 -11.58
C THR A 194 -9.75 8.59 -10.12
N LYS A 195 -10.83 9.19 -9.61
CA LYS A 195 -11.37 8.88 -8.28
C LYS A 195 -11.82 7.43 -8.18
N LYS A 196 -12.51 6.91 -9.21
CA LYS A 196 -12.91 5.49 -9.27
C LYS A 196 -11.72 4.53 -9.28
N ASP A 197 -10.65 4.85 -10.01
CA ASP A 197 -9.44 4.02 -10.03
C ASP A 197 -8.80 3.90 -8.64
N TYR A 198 -8.71 5.00 -7.89
CA TYR A 198 -8.18 4.95 -6.52
C TYR A 198 -9.16 4.33 -5.52
N GLN A 199 -10.47 4.47 -5.73
CA GLN A 199 -11.46 3.76 -4.92
C GLN A 199 -11.35 2.23 -5.13
N ALA A 200 -11.21 1.78 -6.38
CA ALA A 200 -11.02 0.37 -6.69
C ALA A 200 -9.74 -0.20 -6.04
N MET A 201 -8.65 0.58 -6.02
CA MET A 201 -7.44 0.24 -5.27
C MET A 201 -7.73 0.06 -3.76
N LEU A 202 -8.49 0.98 -3.15
CA LEU A 202 -8.85 0.86 -1.73
C LEU A 202 -9.71 -0.37 -1.44
N ASP A 203 -10.68 -0.66 -2.31
CA ASP A 203 -11.55 -1.81 -2.18
C ASP A 203 -10.74 -3.12 -2.24
N GLU A 204 -9.78 -3.20 -3.18
CA GLU A 204 -8.85 -4.33 -3.30
C GLU A 204 -7.98 -4.50 -2.04
N LEU A 205 -7.42 -3.39 -1.52
CA LEU A 205 -6.61 -3.42 -0.30
C LEU A 205 -7.41 -3.78 0.94
N SER A 206 -8.65 -3.29 1.04
CA SER A 206 -9.60 -3.64 2.10
C SER A 206 -9.91 -5.14 2.07
N GLN A 207 -10.19 -5.69 0.88
CA GLN A 207 -10.44 -7.12 0.71
C GLN A 207 -9.22 -7.95 1.15
N ARG A 208 -8.01 -7.57 0.72
CA ARG A 208 -6.77 -8.25 1.12
C ARG A 208 -6.53 -8.20 2.62
N TYR A 209 -6.79 -7.06 3.26
CA TYR A 209 -6.76 -6.94 4.72
C TYR A 209 -7.77 -7.87 5.40
N ASN A 210 -9.02 -7.91 4.93
CA ASN A 210 -10.06 -8.77 5.49
C ASN A 210 -9.74 -10.27 5.30
N THR A 211 -9.18 -10.65 4.15
CA THR A 211 -8.68 -12.01 3.91
C THR A 211 -7.53 -12.34 4.86
N ALA A 212 -6.56 -11.44 5.04
CA ALA A 212 -5.46 -11.62 5.98
C ALA A 212 -5.96 -11.77 7.43
N ASN A 213 -6.95 -10.97 7.82
CA ASN A 213 -7.58 -11.05 9.13
C ASN A 213 -8.32 -12.39 9.33
N THR A 214 -9.11 -12.82 8.33
CA THR A 214 -9.82 -14.11 8.37
C THR A 214 -8.86 -15.29 8.47
N ASN A 215 -7.75 -15.25 7.71
CA ASN A 215 -6.72 -16.29 7.77
C ASN A 215 -6.05 -16.35 9.15
N TYR A 216 -5.77 -15.19 9.74
CA TYR A 216 -5.25 -15.10 11.10
C TYR A 216 -6.24 -15.67 12.14
N ASP A 217 -7.53 -15.32 12.05
CA ASP A 217 -8.56 -15.85 12.94
C ASP A 217 -8.69 -17.39 12.83
N ASN A 218 -8.65 -17.91 11.61
CA ASN A 218 -8.66 -19.36 11.35
C ASN A 218 -7.42 -20.05 11.95
N PHE A 219 -6.25 -19.44 11.81
CA PHE A 219 -5.02 -19.93 12.41
C PHE A 219 -5.11 -19.99 13.95
N VAL A 220 -5.61 -18.93 14.59
CA VAL A 220 -5.83 -18.90 16.05
C VAL A 220 -6.82 -19.98 16.50
N LYS A 221 -7.89 -20.21 15.75
CA LYS A 221 -8.87 -21.28 16.02
C LYS A 221 -8.24 -22.66 15.95
N ILE A 222 -7.45 -22.95 14.90
CA ILE A 222 -6.77 -24.24 14.75
C ILE A 222 -5.83 -24.48 15.93
N LEU A 223 -4.98 -23.51 16.26
CA LEU A 223 -4.06 -23.63 17.39
C LEU A 223 -4.80 -23.86 18.71
N SER A 224 -5.92 -23.17 18.92
CA SER A 224 -6.76 -23.36 20.12
C SER A 224 -7.34 -24.78 20.19
N SER A 225 -7.83 -25.31 19.07
CA SER A 225 -8.32 -26.70 18.99
C SER A 225 -7.21 -27.73 19.25
N THR A 226 -6.03 -27.52 18.68
CA THR A 226 -4.87 -28.39 18.91
C THR A 226 -4.41 -28.35 20.37
N ILE A 227 -4.40 -27.18 20.99
CA ILE A 227 -4.14 -27.00 22.43
C ILE A 227 -5.09 -27.85 23.27
N ASN A 228 -6.40 -27.75 23.01
CA ASN A 228 -7.41 -28.49 23.77
C ASN A 228 -7.24 -30.00 23.61
N ALA A 229 -6.99 -30.47 22.38
CA ALA A 229 -6.74 -31.89 22.10
C ALA A 229 -5.50 -32.42 22.84
N MET A 230 -4.40 -31.65 22.86
CA MET A 230 -3.18 -32.01 23.59
C MET A 230 -3.41 -32.00 25.10
N GLN A 231 -4.18 -31.04 25.62
CA GLN A 231 -4.51 -31.00 27.04
C GLN A 231 -5.36 -32.20 27.45
N ASP A 232 -6.33 -32.60 26.64
CA ASP A 232 -7.18 -33.75 26.91
C ASP A 232 -6.42 -35.08 26.79
N SER A 233 -5.51 -35.19 25.81
CA SER A 233 -4.58 -36.32 25.74
C SER A 233 -3.68 -36.40 26.97
N ALA A 234 -3.10 -35.28 27.41
CA ALA A 234 -2.28 -35.24 28.62
C ALA A 234 -3.07 -35.64 29.88
N LYS A 235 -4.32 -35.18 30.03
CA LYS A 235 -5.20 -35.64 31.13
C LYS A 235 -5.47 -37.14 31.05
N SER A 236 -5.65 -37.69 29.84
CA SER A 236 -5.88 -39.12 29.63
C SER A 236 -4.64 -39.96 29.96
N PHE A 237 -3.43 -39.45 29.73
CA PHE A 237 -2.18 -40.12 30.10
C PHE A 237 -1.88 -40.07 31.60
N LEU A 238 -2.42 -39.08 32.31
CA LEU A 238 -2.26 -38.90 33.76
C LEU A 238 -3.33 -39.63 34.59
N ARG A 239 -4.25 -40.35 33.94
CA ARG A 239 -5.24 -41.25 34.56
C ARG A 239 -4.81 -42.70 34.36
#